data_AF-A0A1L9UUM0-F1
#
_entry.id   AF-A0A1L9UUM0-F1
#
_cell.length_a   1.000
_cell.length_b   1.000
_cell.length_c   1.000
_cell.angle_alpha   90.00
_cell.angle_beta   90.00
_cell.angle_gamma   90.00
#
_symmetry.space_group_name_H-M   'P 1'
#
loop_
_entity.id
_entity.type
_entity.pdbx_description
1 polymer ?
#
loop_
_entity_poly.entity_id
_entity_poly.type
_entity_poly.pdbx_seq_one_letter_code
_entity_poly.pdbx_strand_id
1 'polypeptide(L)'
;DIEKSSSSMPFTPLPRSVMHDHPPNHRLPFPTYTPPTGEIASEENGWRVHEEENCARHAVNFLYQLAVAHRDVGREISCLEDLSGVQIITYPDPFLMYDVQIGWCPSTGGYWVARFFLETSLLPHIAVVADQPANARDGSILCGELTVIVSVMRSRVMQPKAESKEEEEGLFNLNPVQVEELCQESPAFPSEQEFPVLLLSFVGPQHARILCASMNGKQLIIRMSKIYSFEREEDAPIDLFMSWLFARPVVKA
;
A
#
# COMPACT_ATOMS: atom_id res chain seq x y z
N ASP A 1 -1.83 18.36 5.29
CA ASP A 1 -0.46 17.93 4.98
C ASP A 1 -0.02 16.98 6.07
N ILE A 2 0.33 15.74 5.71
CA ILE A 2 0.80 14.72 6.66
C ILE A 2 2.01 15.24 7.45
N GLU A 3 2.84 16.09 6.82
CA GLU A 3 4.02 16.69 7.46
C GLU A 3 3.69 17.88 8.38
N LYS A 4 2.45 18.39 8.38
CA LYS A 4 2.03 19.58 9.17
C LYS A 4 0.81 19.32 10.06
N SER A 5 0.38 18.06 10.19
CA SER A 5 -0.79 17.71 11.01
C SER A 5 -0.47 17.86 12.50
N SER A 6 -1.24 18.70 13.21
CA SER A 6 -1.20 18.83 14.67
C SER A 6 -1.97 17.72 15.41
N SER A 7 -2.63 16.82 14.67
CA SER A 7 -3.34 15.65 15.23
C SER A 7 -2.48 14.39 15.16
N SER A 8 -2.62 13.52 16.16
CA SER A 8 -1.93 12.22 16.20
C SER A 8 -2.20 11.41 14.93
N MET A 9 -1.14 11.05 14.22
CA MET A 9 -1.20 10.13 13.08
C MET A 9 -1.30 8.69 13.61
N PRO A 10 -2.00 7.78 12.91
CA PRO A 10 -2.05 6.36 13.30
C PRO A 10 -0.76 5.60 12.94
N PHE A 11 0.15 6.23 12.19
CA PHE A 11 1.44 5.66 11.81
C PHE A 11 2.57 6.64 12.15
N THR A 12 3.70 6.09 12.58
CA THR A 12 4.95 6.83 12.77
C THR A 12 5.98 6.32 11.76
N PRO A 13 6.43 7.16 10.81
CA PRO A 13 7.42 6.76 9.82
C PRO A 13 8.74 6.38 10.48
N LEU A 14 9.46 5.41 9.92
CA LEU A 14 10.81 5.09 10.40
C LEU A 14 11.77 6.27 10.19
N PRO A 15 12.80 6.42 11.03
CA PRO A 15 13.86 7.38 10.75
C PRO A 15 14.46 7.13 9.36
N ARG A 16 14.57 8.18 8.55
CA ARG A 16 15.16 8.06 7.19
C ARG A 16 16.61 7.55 7.21
N SER A 17 17.33 7.77 8.31
CA SER A 17 18.69 7.25 8.51
C SER A 17 18.77 5.73 8.38
N VAL A 18 17.70 4.99 8.74
CA VAL A 18 17.65 3.52 8.61
C VAL A 18 17.96 3.07 7.18
N MET A 19 17.51 3.83 6.17
CA MET A 19 17.76 3.51 4.76
C MET A 19 19.24 3.70 4.36
N HIS A 20 19.92 4.68 4.97
CA HIS A 20 21.33 4.96 4.74
C HIS A 20 22.24 4.02 5.53
N ASP A 21 21.86 3.68 6.75
CA ASP A 21 22.61 2.81 7.65
C ASP A 21 22.60 1.35 7.18
N HIS A 22 21.56 0.96 6.44
CA HIS A 22 21.36 -0.40 5.94
C HIS A 22 21.02 -0.41 4.44
N PRO A 23 21.93 -0.03 3.53
CA PRO A 23 21.65 0.01 2.10
C PRO A 23 21.45 -1.41 1.52
N PRO A 24 20.73 -1.56 0.40
CA PRO A 24 20.65 -2.84 -0.32
C PRO A 24 22.04 -3.33 -0.72
N ASN A 25 22.26 -4.64 -0.69
CA ASN A 25 23.55 -5.21 -1.09
C ASN A 25 23.89 -4.92 -2.55
N HIS A 26 22.90 -4.70 -3.41
CA HIS A 26 23.07 -4.43 -4.84
C HIS A 26 22.25 -3.20 -5.24
N ARG A 27 22.79 -2.37 -6.15
CA ARG A 27 22.05 -1.22 -6.68
C ARG A 27 20.93 -1.71 -7.60
N LEU A 28 19.71 -1.25 -7.33
CA LEU A 28 18.56 -1.48 -8.19
C LEU A 28 18.45 -0.37 -9.24
N PRO A 29 18.15 -0.69 -10.51
CA PRO A 29 17.98 0.31 -11.55
C PRO A 29 16.70 1.14 -11.32
N PHE A 30 16.82 2.45 -11.29
CA PHE A 30 15.68 3.34 -11.17
C PHE A 30 14.92 3.43 -12.51
N PRO A 31 13.58 3.28 -12.52
CA PRO A 31 12.79 3.32 -13.75
C PRO A 31 12.59 4.77 -14.20
N THR A 32 13.56 5.38 -14.87
CA THR A 32 13.40 6.78 -15.33
C THR A 32 12.25 6.90 -16.33
N TYR A 33 11.33 7.81 -16.07
CA TYR A 33 10.24 8.13 -16.98
C TYR A 33 10.75 9.06 -18.09
N THR A 34 10.52 8.63 -19.34
CA THR A 34 10.74 9.47 -20.51
C THR A 34 9.38 9.77 -21.12
N PRO A 35 8.89 11.02 -21.08
CA PRO A 35 7.62 11.37 -21.71
C PRO A 35 7.65 11.07 -23.21
N PRO A 36 6.55 10.61 -23.81
CA PRO A 36 6.49 10.38 -25.25
C PRO A 36 6.76 11.70 -26.00
N THR A 37 7.81 11.73 -26.82
CA THR A 37 8.09 12.85 -27.74
C THR A 37 7.20 12.74 -28.98
N GLY A 38 5.89 12.92 -28.79
CA GLY A 38 4.82 13.10 -29.79
C GLY A 38 4.93 12.45 -31.18
N GLU A 39 4.22 11.35 -31.42
CA GLU A 39 2.97 11.23 -32.21
C GLU A 39 2.44 9.82 -31.90
N ILE A 40 1.14 9.73 -31.61
CA ILE A 40 0.48 8.54 -31.06
C ILE A 40 0.68 7.32 -31.99
N ALA A 41 1.24 6.24 -31.47
CA ALA A 41 1.25 4.90 -32.07
C ALA A 41 0.90 3.91 -30.95
N SER A 42 -0.04 2.98 -31.05
CA SER A 42 -0.71 2.35 -32.19
C SER A 42 -2.05 1.78 -31.74
N GLU A 43 -3.10 1.89 -32.56
CA GLU A 43 -4.31 1.08 -32.39
C GLU A 43 -3.98 -0.38 -32.71
N GLU A 44 -3.83 -1.22 -31.69
CA GLU A 44 -3.94 -2.67 -31.87
C GLU A 44 -5.26 -3.12 -31.22
N ASN A 45 -6.19 -3.62 -32.04
CA ASN A 45 -7.48 -4.17 -31.63
C ASN A 45 -8.52 -3.21 -31.02
N GLY A 46 -8.50 -1.93 -31.38
CA GLY A 46 -9.55 -0.97 -30.97
C GLY A 46 -9.48 -0.52 -29.51
N TRP A 47 -8.41 -0.90 -28.80
CA TRP A 47 -8.07 -0.39 -27.47
C TRP A 47 -6.93 0.62 -27.62
N ARG A 48 -7.14 1.86 -27.13
CA ARG A 48 -6.05 2.83 -26.97
C ARG A 48 -5.25 2.43 -25.74
N VAL A 49 -4.21 1.65 -25.92
CA VAL A 49 -3.23 1.39 -24.85
C VAL A 49 -2.24 2.57 -24.88
N HIS A 50 -2.42 3.54 -23.99
CA HIS A 50 -1.42 4.58 -23.82
C HIS A 50 -0.22 3.97 -23.06
N GLU A 51 1.01 4.10 -23.59
CA GLU A 51 2.25 3.76 -22.84
C GLU A 51 2.30 4.45 -21.46
N GLU A 52 1.60 5.57 -21.31
CA GLU A 52 1.41 6.33 -20.08
C GLU A 52 0.71 5.55 -18.95
N GLU A 53 -0.09 4.52 -19.24
CA GLU A 53 -0.85 3.78 -18.20
C GLU A 53 0.04 2.89 -17.32
N ASN A 54 1.26 2.55 -17.75
CA ASN A 54 2.15 1.62 -17.06
C ASN A 54 3.33 2.27 -16.30
N CYS A 55 3.48 3.59 -16.36
CA CYS A 55 4.65 4.27 -15.78
C CYS A 55 4.60 4.28 -14.24
N ALA A 56 3.43 4.50 -13.63
CA ALA A 56 3.23 4.35 -12.19
C ALA A 56 3.59 2.93 -11.70
N ARG A 57 3.25 1.90 -12.48
CA ARG A 57 3.57 0.50 -12.18
C ARG A 57 5.08 0.26 -12.11
N HIS A 58 5.87 0.89 -12.98
CA HIS A 58 7.33 0.75 -12.93
C HIS A 58 7.91 1.30 -11.62
N ALA A 59 7.42 2.46 -11.16
CA ALA A 59 7.84 3.03 -9.89
C ALA A 59 7.40 2.16 -8.68
N VAL A 60 6.19 1.57 -8.71
CA VAL A 60 5.79 0.60 -7.68
C VAL A 60 6.67 -0.64 -7.67
N ASN A 61 6.96 -1.21 -8.84
CA ASN A 61 7.81 -2.40 -8.95
C ASN A 61 9.22 -2.12 -8.40
N PHE A 62 9.77 -0.93 -8.69
CA PHE A 62 11.02 -0.48 -8.11
C PHE A 62 10.96 -0.38 -6.58
N LEU A 63 9.90 0.24 -6.03
CA LEU A 63 9.72 0.35 -4.58
C LEU A 63 9.61 -1.03 -3.92
N TYR A 64 8.86 -1.96 -4.54
CA TYR A 64 8.74 -3.34 -4.05
C TYR A 64 10.10 -4.05 -4.03
N GLN A 65 10.83 -4.01 -5.14
CA GLN A 65 12.17 -4.60 -5.22
C GLN A 65 13.10 -4.01 -4.17
N LEU A 66 13.02 -2.70 -3.92
CA LEU A 66 13.81 -2.03 -2.90
C LEU A 66 13.41 -2.44 -1.48
N ALA A 67 12.12 -2.69 -1.23
CA ALA A 67 11.61 -3.15 0.06
C ALA A 67 12.09 -4.54 0.43
N VAL A 68 12.08 -5.47 -0.52
CA VAL A 68 12.49 -6.86 -0.31
C VAL A 68 13.98 -7.12 -0.59
N ALA A 69 14.74 -6.09 -0.96
CA ALA A 69 16.15 -6.24 -1.27
C ALA A 69 16.93 -6.70 -0.03
N HIS A 70 17.79 -7.71 -0.23
CA HIS A 70 18.70 -8.21 0.81
C HIS A 70 19.66 -7.11 1.30
N ARG A 71 19.84 -7.06 2.61
CA ARG A 71 20.66 -6.07 3.33
C ARG A 71 21.47 -6.75 4.41
N ASP A 72 22.68 -6.28 4.63
CA ASP A 72 23.50 -6.72 5.75
C ASP A 72 23.13 -5.94 7.02
N VAL A 73 22.21 -6.46 7.82
CA VAL A 73 21.75 -5.84 9.08
C VAL A 73 22.25 -6.64 10.29
N GLY A 74 23.57 -6.70 10.47
CA GLY A 74 24.16 -7.46 11.57
C GLY A 74 23.96 -8.98 11.45
N ARG A 75 24.13 -9.72 12.56
CA ARG A 75 24.13 -11.21 12.54
C ARG A 75 22.76 -11.88 12.57
N GLU A 76 21.71 -11.16 12.98
CA GLU A 76 20.37 -11.73 13.20
C GLU A 76 19.27 -11.07 12.35
N ILE A 77 19.51 -9.88 11.78
CA ILE A 77 18.51 -9.16 10.98
C ILE A 77 18.93 -9.20 9.50
N SER A 78 17.99 -9.53 8.62
CA SER A 78 18.30 -9.75 7.20
C SER A 78 17.58 -8.82 6.24
N CYS A 79 16.55 -8.10 6.72
CA CYS A 79 15.74 -7.18 5.91
C CYS A 79 15.11 -6.05 6.74
N LEU A 80 14.43 -5.11 6.07
CA LEU A 80 13.74 -3.98 6.73
C LEU A 80 12.48 -4.40 7.48
N GLU A 81 11.84 -5.51 7.09
CA GLU A 81 10.68 -6.09 7.78
C GLU A 81 11.04 -6.42 9.23
N ASP A 82 12.11 -7.16 9.44
CA ASP A 82 12.66 -7.51 10.76
C ASP A 82 12.95 -6.27 11.62
N LEU A 83 13.54 -5.21 11.04
CA LEU A 83 13.87 -3.97 11.75
C LEU A 83 12.63 -3.15 12.17
N SER A 84 11.59 -3.23 11.36
CA SER A 84 10.37 -2.45 11.51
C SER A 84 9.31 -3.15 12.34
N GLY A 85 9.40 -4.49 12.47
CA GLY A 85 8.41 -5.32 13.11
C GLY A 85 7.11 -5.43 12.29
N VAL A 86 7.17 -5.13 10.99
CA VAL A 86 6.07 -5.37 10.06
C VAL A 86 6.45 -6.51 9.12
N GLN A 87 5.44 -7.23 8.64
CA GLN A 87 5.60 -8.38 7.77
C GLN A 87 4.86 -8.13 6.45
N ILE A 88 5.46 -8.52 5.33
CA ILE A 88 4.73 -8.57 4.05
C ILE A 88 3.69 -9.70 4.11
N ILE A 89 2.44 -9.35 3.80
CA ILE A 89 1.36 -10.33 3.70
C ILE A 89 1.55 -11.17 2.44
N THR A 90 1.58 -12.49 2.60
CA THR A 90 1.69 -13.46 1.50
C THR A 90 0.39 -14.20 1.31
N TYR A 91 -0.02 -14.43 0.06
CA TYR A 91 -1.19 -15.26 -0.23
C TYR A 91 -0.86 -16.75 0.03
N PRO A 92 -1.78 -17.52 0.61
CA PRO A 92 -3.11 -17.14 1.06
C PRO A 92 -3.10 -16.48 2.46
N ASP A 93 -3.94 -15.46 2.68
CA ASP A 93 -4.05 -14.75 3.95
C ASP A 93 -5.51 -14.40 4.31
N PRO A 94 -5.97 -14.60 5.58
CA PRO A 94 -7.34 -14.33 6.00
C PRO A 94 -7.81 -12.89 5.77
N PHE A 95 -6.93 -11.90 5.90
CA PHE A 95 -7.26 -10.52 5.58
C PHE A 95 -7.49 -10.32 4.08
N LEU A 96 -6.76 -11.02 3.21
CA LEU A 96 -6.93 -10.88 1.76
C LEU A 96 -8.22 -11.54 1.21
N MET A 97 -9.01 -12.23 2.04
CA MET A 97 -10.24 -12.92 1.61
C MET A 97 -11.29 -11.99 0.99
N TYR A 98 -11.37 -10.75 1.44
CA TYR A 98 -12.35 -9.76 0.98
C TYR A 98 -11.73 -8.59 0.21
N ASP A 99 -10.41 -8.63 0.00
CA ASP A 99 -9.70 -7.53 -0.65
C ASP A 99 -9.96 -7.55 -2.17
N VAL A 100 -10.19 -6.37 -2.71
CA VAL A 100 -10.29 -6.19 -4.17
C VAL A 100 -8.92 -5.75 -4.64
N GLN A 101 -8.11 -6.69 -5.15
CA GLN A 101 -6.75 -6.39 -5.61
C GLN A 101 -6.74 -5.56 -6.91
N ILE A 102 -7.79 -5.60 -7.72
CA ILE A 102 -7.88 -4.93 -9.02
C ILE A 102 -9.27 -4.33 -9.20
N GLY A 103 -9.34 -3.09 -9.68
CA GLY A 103 -10.62 -2.50 -10.10
C GLY A 103 -10.49 -1.51 -11.25
N TRP A 104 -11.62 -1.27 -11.92
CA TRP A 104 -11.68 -0.42 -13.11
C TRP A 104 -11.66 1.06 -12.76
N CYS A 105 -10.96 1.87 -13.56
CA CYS A 105 -10.92 3.32 -13.48
C CYS A 105 -11.63 3.92 -14.71
N PRO A 106 -12.93 4.26 -14.62
CA PRO A 106 -13.71 4.71 -15.77
C PRO A 106 -13.16 5.96 -16.46
N SER A 107 -12.49 6.84 -15.72
CA SER A 107 -11.98 8.11 -16.24
C SER A 107 -10.76 7.97 -17.15
N THR A 108 -10.05 6.84 -17.07
CA THR A 108 -8.83 6.58 -17.86
C THR A 108 -9.01 5.41 -18.83
N GLY A 109 -9.90 4.46 -18.52
CA GLY A 109 -9.99 3.22 -19.29
C GLY A 109 -8.96 2.16 -18.87
N GLY A 110 -8.28 2.36 -17.74
CA GLY A 110 -7.38 1.38 -17.14
C GLY A 110 -7.84 0.88 -15.78
N TYR A 111 -6.95 0.22 -15.04
CA TYR A 111 -7.24 -0.39 -13.76
C TYR A 111 -6.35 0.18 -12.66
N TRP A 112 -6.89 0.28 -11.45
CA TRP A 112 -6.07 0.40 -10.25
C TRP A 112 -5.74 -1.00 -9.74
N VAL A 113 -4.56 -1.16 -9.13
CA VAL A 113 -4.07 -2.45 -8.61
C VAL A 113 -3.44 -2.24 -7.23
N ALA A 114 -3.93 -2.96 -6.21
CA ALA A 114 -3.22 -3.13 -4.94
C ALA A 114 -2.14 -4.20 -5.14
N ARG A 115 -0.87 -3.84 -4.88
CA ARG A 115 0.29 -4.66 -5.28
C ARG A 115 0.80 -5.54 -4.17
N PHE A 116 0.98 -4.96 -2.99
CA PHE A 116 1.39 -5.71 -1.81
C PHE A 116 1.03 -4.95 -0.54
N PHE A 117 0.95 -5.70 0.55
CA PHE A 117 0.47 -5.26 1.85
C PHE A 117 1.51 -5.58 2.91
N LEU A 118 1.63 -4.70 3.90
CA LEU A 118 2.41 -4.96 5.10
C LEU A 118 1.50 -4.82 6.30
N GLU A 119 1.69 -5.71 7.26
CA GLU A 119 0.93 -5.74 8.50
C GLU A 119 1.81 -5.91 9.72
N THR A 120 1.17 -5.74 10.87
CA THR A 120 1.68 -6.09 12.19
C THR A 120 0.64 -7.02 12.80
N SER A 121 1.03 -8.26 13.13
CA SER A 121 0.08 -9.30 13.58
C SER A 121 -0.77 -8.92 14.80
N LEU A 122 -0.30 -7.98 15.63
CA LEU A 122 -0.98 -7.55 16.85
C LEU A 122 -1.97 -6.40 16.68
N LEU A 123 -1.94 -5.70 15.54
CA LEU A 123 -2.67 -4.45 15.36
C LEU A 123 -3.37 -4.40 14.00
N PRO A 124 -4.52 -3.74 13.89
CA PRO A 124 -5.33 -3.70 12.67
C PRO A 124 -4.77 -2.74 11.62
N HIS A 125 -3.50 -2.34 11.76
CA HIS A 125 -2.86 -1.36 10.90
C HIS A 125 -2.34 -2.03 9.64
N ILE A 126 -2.67 -1.45 8.49
CA ILE A 126 -2.21 -1.96 7.21
C ILE A 126 -1.56 -0.89 6.37
N ALA A 127 -0.36 -1.19 5.90
CA ALA A 127 0.24 -0.47 4.79
C ALA A 127 -0.06 -1.20 3.49
N VAL A 128 -0.43 -0.46 2.45
CA VAL A 128 -0.70 -0.98 1.11
C VAL A 128 -0.01 -0.09 0.09
N VAL A 129 0.59 -0.71 -0.92
CA VAL A 129 1.09 0.00 -2.10
C VAL A 129 0.18 -0.31 -3.27
N ALA A 130 -0.30 0.72 -3.95
CA ALA A 130 -1.17 0.56 -5.11
C ALA A 130 -0.80 1.53 -6.24
N ASP A 131 -0.98 1.11 -7.48
CA ASP A 131 -0.87 1.96 -8.67
C ASP A 131 -2.20 2.12 -9.38
N GLN A 132 -2.32 3.24 -10.10
CA GLN A 132 -3.38 3.47 -11.07
C GLN A 132 -2.89 4.44 -12.17
N PRO A 133 -3.46 4.39 -13.38
CA PRO A 133 -3.03 5.24 -14.50
C PRO A 133 -3.51 6.70 -14.40
N ALA A 134 -4.42 7.02 -13.46
CA ALA A 134 -4.99 8.35 -13.34
C ALA A 134 -4.01 9.36 -12.74
N ASN A 135 -4.01 10.60 -13.24
CA ASN A 135 -3.22 11.69 -12.68
C ASN A 135 -3.89 12.25 -11.41
N ALA A 136 -3.18 12.23 -10.28
CA ALA A 136 -3.66 12.86 -9.06
C ALA A 136 -3.64 14.40 -9.13
N ARG A 137 -4.46 15.03 -8.29
CA ARG A 137 -4.43 16.48 -8.04
C ARG A 137 -4.44 16.75 -6.55
N ASP A 138 -3.70 17.75 -6.11
CA ASP A 138 -3.71 18.21 -4.72
C ASP A 138 -5.14 18.57 -4.28
N GLY A 139 -5.49 18.17 -3.06
CA GLY A 139 -6.82 18.44 -2.49
C GLY A 139 -7.96 17.54 -3.00
N SER A 140 -7.69 16.59 -3.88
CA SER A 140 -8.69 15.62 -4.37
C SER A 140 -8.21 14.18 -4.20
N ILE A 141 -9.14 13.26 -3.94
CA ILE A 141 -8.88 11.82 -3.88
C ILE A 141 -9.40 11.15 -5.16
N LEU A 142 -8.63 10.19 -5.68
CA LEU A 142 -9.02 9.37 -6.82
C LEU A 142 -9.97 8.26 -6.35
N CYS A 143 -10.86 7.84 -7.24
CA CYS A 143 -11.78 6.73 -6.95
C CYS A 143 -11.00 5.47 -6.56
N GLY A 144 -9.94 5.13 -7.30
CA GLY A 144 -9.10 3.97 -6.99
C GLY A 144 -8.43 4.04 -5.61
N GLU A 145 -7.98 5.22 -5.16
CA GLU A 145 -7.41 5.37 -3.81
C GLU A 145 -8.47 5.14 -2.74
N LEU A 146 -9.65 5.74 -2.89
CA LEU A 146 -10.75 5.57 -1.94
C LEU A 146 -11.22 4.12 -1.91
N THR A 147 -11.33 3.47 -3.06
CA THR A 147 -11.72 2.06 -3.15
C THR A 147 -10.71 1.16 -2.45
N VAL A 148 -9.40 1.33 -2.70
CA VAL A 148 -8.37 0.56 -2.00
C VAL A 148 -8.47 0.76 -0.48
N ILE A 149 -8.58 2.01 -0.01
CA ILE A 149 -8.70 2.31 1.43
C ILE A 149 -9.91 1.59 2.04
N VAL A 150 -11.09 1.72 1.43
CA VAL A 150 -12.33 1.13 1.97
C VAL A 150 -12.31 -0.40 1.88
N SER A 151 -11.77 -0.96 0.81
CA SER A 151 -11.62 -2.41 0.65
C SER A 151 -10.69 -2.98 1.73
N VAL A 152 -9.52 -2.38 1.93
CA VAL A 152 -8.56 -2.80 2.96
C VAL A 152 -9.18 -2.68 4.36
N MET A 153 -9.84 -1.56 4.67
CA MET A 153 -10.53 -1.40 5.96
C MET A 153 -11.59 -2.49 6.15
N ARG A 154 -12.41 -2.75 5.13
CA ARG A 154 -13.45 -3.78 5.18
C ARG A 154 -12.84 -5.16 5.38
N SER A 155 -11.80 -5.50 4.65
CA SER A 155 -11.06 -6.75 4.78
C SER A 155 -10.54 -6.97 6.19
N ARG A 156 -9.97 -5.92 6.81
CA ARG A 156 -9.43 -6.01 8.17
C ARG A 156 -10.52 -6.11 9.24
N VAL A 157 -11.66 -5.45 9.03
CA VAL A 157 -12.86 -5.60 9.88
C VAL A 157 -13.45 -7.00 9.77
N MET A 158 -13.51 -7.53 8.56
CA MET A 158 -14.06 -8.85 8.23
C MET A 158 -13.01 -9.96 8.32
N GLN A 159 -11.91 -9.75 9.05
CA GLN A 159 -10.91 -10.79 9.23
C GLN A 159 -11.35 -11.73 10.37
N PRO A 160 -11.54 -13.04 10.13
CA PRO A 160 -11.76 -13.99 11.21
C PRO A 160 -10.49 -14.17 12.04
N LYS A 161 -10.66 -14.43 13.33
CA LYS A 161 -9.55 -14.83 14.20
C LYS A 161 -9.07 -16.22 13.79
N ALA A 162 -7.77 -16.36 13.60
CA ALA A 162 -7.08 -17.64 13.46
C ALA A 162 -5.87 -17.65 14.40
N GLU A 163 -5.75 -18.71 15.21
CA GLU A 163 -4.68 -18.88 16.20
C GLU A 163 -3.54 -19.77 15.68
N SER A 164 -3.76 -20.47 14.56
CA SER A 164 -2.77 -21.34 13.92
C SER A 164 -2.85 -21.29 12.40
N LYS A 165 -1.76 -21.70 11.74
CA LYS A 165 -1.73 -21.80 10.28
C LYS A 165 -2.76 -22.78 9.72
N GLU A 166 -3.03 -23.86 10.45
CA GLU A 166 -4.05 -24.84 10.06
C GLU A 166 -5.45 -24.23 10.09
N GLU A 167 -5.74 -23.35 11.06
CA GLU A 167 -6.99 -22.60 11.11
C GLU A 167 -7.09 -21.61 9.95
N GLU A 168 -6.02 -20.87 9.66
CA GLU A 168 -5.93 -19.96 8.51
C GLU A 168 -6.19 -20.69 7.19
N GLU A 169 -5.52 -21.82 6.95
CA GLU A 169 -5.71 -22.66 5.76
C GLU A 169 -7.16 -23.20 5.67
N GLY A 170 -7.77 -23.50 6.82
CA GLY A 170 -9.16 -23.93 6.93
C GLY A 170 -10.16 -22.89 6.39
N LEU A 171 -9.88 -21.59 6.56
CA LEU A 171 -10.77 -20.50 6.14
C LEU A 171 -10.99 -20.47 4.62
N PHE A 172 -10.00 -20.88 3.83
CA PHE A 172 -10.11 -20.90 2.36
C PHE A 172 -11.05 -21.99 1.83
N ASN A 173 -11.46 -22.93 2.67
CA ASN A 173 -12.44 -23.96 2.33
C ASN A 173 -13.89 -23.51 2.60
N LEU A 174 -14.08 -22.37 3.26
CA LEU A 174 -15.39 -21.83 3.59
C LEU A 174 -15.97 -21.04 2.42
N ASN A 175 -17.29 -21.06 2.30
CA ASN A 175 -17.99 -20.16 1.38
C ASN A 175 -18.15 -18.75 1.99
N PRO A 176 -18.44 -17.70 1.19
CA PRO A 176 -18.51 -16.33 1.69
C PRO A 176 -19.45 -16.09 2.88
N VAL A 177 -20.57 -16.83 2.96
CA VAL A 177 -21.53 -16.72 4.06
C VAL A 177 -20.94 -17.28 5.34
N GLN A 178 -20.29 -18.45 5.26
CA GLN A 178 -19.65 -19.07 6.42
C GLN A 178 -18.50 -18.23 6.97
N VAL A 179 -17.72 -17.60 6.09
CA VAL A 179 -16.65 -16.68 6.52
C VAL A 179 -17.27 -15.47 7.23
N GLU A 180 -18.34 -14.89 6.69
CA GLU A 180 -19.02 -13.75 7.30
C GLU A 180 -19.61 -14.09 8.69
N GLU A 181 -20.23 -15.27 8.83
CA GLU A 181 -20.72 -15.78 10.12
C GLU A 181 -19.57 -15.94 11.14
N LEU A 182 -18.46 -16.55 10.73
CA LEU A 182 -17.29 -16.75 11.59
C LEU A 182 -16.66 -15.43 12.03
N CYS A 183 -16.58 -14.44 11.14
CA CYS A 183 -16.08 -13.11 11.48
C CYS A 183 -16.95 -12.40 12.51
N GLN A 184 -18.27 -12.62 12.48
CA GLN A 184 -19.19 -12.04 13.46
C GLN A 184 -19.05 -12.71 14.83
N GLU A 185 -18.80 -14.02 14.87
CA GLU A 185 -18.63 -14.78 16.11
C GLU A 185 -17.25 -14.57 16.74
N SER A 186 -16.20 -14.52 15.91
CA SER A 186 -14.80 -14.47 16.34
C SER A 186 -13.97 -13.57 15.41
N PRO A 187 -14.15 -12.23 15.46
CA PRO A 187 -13.33 -11.31 14.68
C PRO A 187 -11.89 -11.27 15.22
N ALA A 188 -10.92 -11.03 14.35
CA ALA A 188 -9.51 -10.88 14.73
C ALA A 188 -9.28 -9.65 15.65
N PHE A 189 -10.07 -8.58 15.47
CA PHE A 189 -9.93 -7.31 16.19
C PHE A 189 -11.27 -6.84 16.82
N PRO A 190 -11.80 -7.56 17.83
CA PRO A 190 -13.16 -7.33 18.37
C PRO A 190 -13.37 -5.96 19.01
N SER A 191 -12.30 -5.33 19.52
CA SER A 191 -12.38 -4.05 20.23
C SER A 191 -11.91 -2.86 19.40
N GLU A 192 -11.44 -3.08 18.18
CA GLU A 192 -10.97 -2.01 17.30
C GLU A 192 -12.14 -1.25 16.68
N GLN A 193 -11.99 0.06 16.51
CA GLN A 193 -12.94 0.92 15.81
C GLN A 193 -12.32 1.76 14.70
N GLU A 194 -10.99 1.92 14.65
CA GLU A 194 -10.33 2.89 13.77
C GLU A 194 -9.72 2.29 12.50
N PHE A 195 -9.40 0.98 12.49
CA PHE A 195 -8.83 0.22 11.37
C PHE A 195 -7.92 1.03 10.42
N PRO A 196 -6.74 1.47 10.89
CA PRO A 196 -5.93 2.43 10.13
C PRO A 196 -5.29 1.83 8.88
N VAL A 197 -5.28 2.61 7.79
CA VAL A 197 -4.69 2.25 6.51
C VAL A 197 -3.69 3.32 6.08
N LEU A 198 -2.48 2.89 5.74
CA LEU A 198 -1.47 3.67 5.07
C LEU A 198 -1.41 3.24 3.61
N LEU A 199 -1.80 4.11 2.68
CA LEU A 199 -1.73 3.88 1.25
C LEU A 199 -0.58 4.69 0.64
N LEU A 200 0.40 4.00 0.05
CA LEU A 200 1.32 4.60 -0.91
C LEU A 200 0.68 4.49 -2.29
N SER A 201 0.07 5.58 -2.75
CA SER A 201 -0.60 5.62 -4.04
C SER A 201 0.34 6.14 -5.12
N PHE A 202 0.66 5.26 -6.06
CA PHE A 202 1.35 5.60 -7.30
C PHE A 202 0.32 5.89 -8.38
N VAL A 203 0.55 6.98 -9.10
CA VAL A 203 -0.43 7.61 -9.98
C VAL A 203 0.26 8.09 -11.24
N GLY A 204 -0.51 8.26 -12.31
CA GLY A 204 0.00 8.71 -13.59
C GLY A 204 0.64 10.11 -13.52
N PRO A 205 1.59 10.41 -14.43
CA PRO A 205 2.37 9.47 -15.24
C PRO A 205 3.31 8.61 -14.40
N GLN A 206 4.20 9.21 -13.62
CA GLN A 206 5.06 8.50 -12.67
C GLN A 206 5.23 9.33 -11.41
N HIS A 207 4.12 9.47 -10.67
CA HIS A 207 4.03 10.23 -9.44
C HIS A 207 3.57 9.33 -8.30
N ALA A 208 3.73 9.80 -7.06
CA ALA A 208 3.13 9.12 -5.92
C ALA A 208 2.76 10.09 -4.80
N ARG A 209 1.89 9.65 -3.91
CA ARG A 209 1.58 10.34 -2.65
C ARG A 209 1.24 9.35 -1.55
N ILE A 210 1.35 9.83 -0.32
CA ILE A 210 1.05 9.06 0.89
C ILE A 210 -0.33 9.48 1.39
N LEU A 211 -1.17 8.49 1.68
CA LEU A 211 -2.47 8.69 2.30
C LEU A 211 -2.53 7.89 3.60
N CYS A 212 -2.89 8.54 4.71
CA CYS A 212 -3.21 7.87 5.96
C CYS A 212 -4.70 8.02 6.21
N ALA A 213 -5.39 6.89 6.31
CA ALA A 213 -6.82 6.82 6.55
C ALA A 213 -7.11 6.08 7.86
N SER A 214 -8.13 6.50 8.58
CA SER A 214 -8.63 5.83 9.78
C SER A 214 -10.07 6.26 10.02
N MET A 215 -10.87 5.37 10.59
CA MET A 215 -12.19 5.73 11.10
C MET A 215 -12.06 6.52 12.40
N ASN A 216 -12.85 7.57 12.56
CA ASN A 216 -13.09 8.27 13.82
C ASN A 216 -14.61 8.25 14.06
N GLY A 217 -15.06 7.26 14.83
CA GLY A 217 -16.48 6.93 14.94
C GLY A 217 -17.09 6.59 13.58
N LYS A 218 -18.00 7.42 13.08
CA LYS A 218 -18.67 7.21 11.77
C LYS A 218 -18.02 7.98 10.62
N GLN A 219 -16.91 8.67 10.86
CA GLN A 219 -16.25 9.51 9.87
C GLN A 219 -14.95 8.85 9.41
N LEU A 220 -14.80 8.71 8.09
CA LEU A 220 -13.53 8.33 7.49
C LEU A 220 -12.65 9.59 7.39
N ILE A 221 -11.54 9.61 8.13
CA ILE A 221 -10.56 10.69 8.08
C ILE A 221 -9.42 10.27 7.17
N ILE A 222 -9.20 11.01 6.08
CA ILE A 222 -8.10 10.76 5.14
C ILE A 222 -7.16 11.97 5.16
N ARG A 223 -5.88 11.70 5.41
CA ARG A 223 -4.80 12.67 5.37
C ARG A 223 -3.95 12.36 4.16
N MET A 224 -3.68 13.37 3.34
CA MET A 224 -2.89 13.23 2.12
C MET A 224 -1.63 14.10 2.21
N SER A 225 -0.51 13.58 1.73
CA SER A 225 0.66 14.39 1.42
C SER A 225 0.44 15.20 0.13
N LYS A 226 1.38 16.08 -0.19
CA LYS A 226 1.55 16.57 -1.56
C LYS A 226 1.86 15.41 -2.51
N ILE A 227 1.73 15.66 -3.81
CA ILE A 227 2.18 14.75 -4.86
C ILE A 227 3.70 14.88 -5.03
N TYR A 228 4.38 13.74 -5.14
CA TYR A 228 5.82 13.65 -5.34
C TYR A 228 6.12 13.08 -6.73
N SER A 229 7.20 13.59 -7.34
CA SER A 229 7.67 13.03 -8.60
C SER A 229 8.50 11.77 -8.38
N PHE A 230 8.26 10.76 -9.22
CA PHE A 230 9.10 9.58 -9.38
C PHE A 230 9.62 9.49 -10.81
N GLU A 231 9.53 10.54 -11.62
CA GLU A 231 9.94 10.51 -13.02
C GLU A 231 11.46 10.35 -13.17
N ARG A 232 12.24 10.87 -12.22
CA ARG A 232 13.71 10.83 -12.21
C ARG A 232 14.23 10.45 -10.83
N GLU A 233 15.38 9.77 -10.79
CA GLU A 233 15.99 9.28 -9.54
C GLU A 233 16.33 10.44 -8.59
N GLU A 234 16.85 11.54 -9.13
CA GLU A 234 17.21 12.73 -8.37
C GLU A 234 16.02 13.48 -7.75
N ASP A 235 14.83 13.32 -8.34
CA ASP A 235 13.59 13.96 -7.89
C ASP A 235 12.79 13.04 -6.94
N ALA A 236 13.02 11.73 -7.02
CA ALA A 236 12.24 10.71 -6.33
C ALA A 236 12.54 10.66 -4.82
N PRO A 237 11.54 10.89 -3.94
CA PRO A 237 11.75 10.87 -2.49
C PRO A 237 11.73 9.42 -1.95
N ILE A 238 12.66 8.59 -2.43
CA ILE A 238 12.72 7.15 -2.14
C ILE A 238 12.76 6.90 -0.63
N ASP A 239 13.65 7.58 0.10
CA ASP A 239 13.80 7.39 1.55
C ASP A 239 12.53 7.76 2.32
N LEU A 240 11.76 8.75 1.84
CA LEU A 240 10.47 9.09 2.43
C LEU A 240 9.46 7.96 2.25
N PHE A 241 9.32 7.43 1.03
CA PHE A 241 8.33 6.37 0.76
C PHE A 241 8.70 5.07 1.48
N MET A 242 9.99 4.72 1.54
CA MET A 242 10.46 3.57 2.31
C MET A 242 10.25 3.75 3.82
N SER A 243 10.52 4.95 4.33
CA SER A 243 10.27 5.32 5.73
C SER A 243 8.80 5.20 6.12
N TRP A 244 7.88 5.56 5.22
CA TRP A 244 6.44 5.37 5.42
C TRP A 244 6.01 3.92 5.21
N LEU A 245 6.50 3.21 4.19
CA LEU A 245 6.14 1.82 3.90
C LEU A 245 6.32 0.92 5.13
N PHE A 246 7.42 1.13 5.86
CA PHE A 246 7.76 0.42 7.08
C PHE A 246 7.38 1.18 8.37
N ALA A 247 6.47 2.14 8.28
CA ALA A 247 6.03 2.93 9.41
C ALA A 247 5.44 2.04 10.52
N ARG A 248 5.74 2.41 11.77
CA ARG A 248 5.21 1.71 12.94
C ARG A 248 3.79 2.17 13.25
N PRO A 249 2.91 1.27 13.67
CA PRO A 249 1.58 1.62 14.15
C PRO A 249 1.68 2.46 15.43
N VAL A 250 0.76 3.40 15.62
CA VAL A 250 0.64 4.21 16.85
C VAL A 250 -0.48 3.64 17.69
N VAL A 251 -0.11 3.01 18.81
CA VAL A 251 -1.09 2.53 19.79
C VAL A 251 -1.58 3.72 20.61
N LYS A 252 -2.88 4.00 20.54
CA LYS A 252 -3.52 4.94 21.47
C LYS A 252 -3.62 4.28 22.84
N ALA A 253 -3.05 4.93 23.86
CA ALA A 253 -3.09 4.49 25.25
C ALA A 253 -4.49 4.69 25.87
#